data_AF-A0AAW5Z175-F1
#
_entry.id   AF-A0AAW5Z175-F1
#
_cell.length_a   1.000
_cell.length_b   1.000
_cell.length_c   1.000
_cell.angle_alpha   90.00
_cell.angle_beta   90.00
_cell.angle_gamma   90.00
#
_symmetry.space_group_name_H-M   'P 1'
#
loop_
_entity.id
_entity.type
_entity.pdbx_description
1 polymer ?
#
loop_
_entity_poly.entity_id
_entity_poly.type
_entity_poly.pdbx_seq_one_letter_code
_entity_poly.pdbx_strand_id
1 'polypeptide(L)'
;PGDPARLLAGDRASDAIVDNIRQQLGLDQPLYVQFYRYVSDLFQGDLGTSIRTGRPVLEELRIFFPATLELAFCALLLALLIGIPLGILSAVWRNRWLDHLVRIMAITGISTPAFWLGLGV
;
A
#
# COMPACT_ATOMS: atom_id res chain seq x y z
N PRO A 1 21.28 5.99 5.45
CA PRO A 1 20.12 5.05 5.45
C PRO A 1 19.03 5.56 4.51
N GLY A 2 18.70 4.80 3.47
CA GLY A 2 17.70 5.19 2.46
C GLY A 2 18.26 5.68 1.13
N ASP A 3 19.57 5.52 0.86
CA ASP A 3 20.12 5.78 -0.47
C ASP A 3 19.74 4.63 -1.43
N PRO A 4 18.93 4.88 -2.47
CA PRO A 4 18.48 3.83 -3.39
C PRO A 4 19.63 3.16 -4.14
N ALA A 5 20.73 3.88 -4.44
CA ALA A 5 21.88 3.28 -5.10
C ALA A 5 22.55 2.24 -4.19
N ARG A 6 22.68 2.52 -2.89
CA ARG A 6 23.27 1.59 -1.92
C ARG A 6 22.36 0.41 -1.59
N LEU A 7 21.04 0.64 -1.57
CA LEU A 7 20.06 -0.44 -1.42
C LEU A 7 20.10 -1.42 -2.60
N LEU A 8 20.26 -0.92 -3.82
CA LEU A 8 20.37 -1.75 -5.02
C LEU A 8 21.73 -2.46 -5.12
N ALA A 9 22.82 -1.78 -4.72
CA ALA A 9 24.17 -2.35 -4.72
C ALA A 9 24.35 -3.46 -3.67
N GLY A 10 23.59 -3.39 -2.58
CA GLY A 10 23.70 -4.28 -1.42
C GLY A 10 24.72 -3.78 -0.38
N ASP A 11 24.52 -4.20 0.87
CA ASP A 11 25.26 -3.68 2.03
C ASP A 11 26.78 -3.88 1.98
N ARG A 12 27.25 -4.85 1.18
CA ARG A 12 28.67 -5.19 1.03
C ARG A 12 29.33 -4.61 -0.24
N ALA A 13 28.59 -3.86 -1.06
CA ALA A 13 29.16 -3.25 -2.26
C ALA A 13 30.20 -2.17 -1.92
N SER A 14 31.26 -2.10 -2.72
CA SER A 14 32.26 -1.03 -2.61
C SER A 14 31.65 0.30 -3.04
N ASP A 15 32.17 1.41 -2.51
CA ASP A 15 31.63 2.74 -2.80
C ASP A 15 31.72 3.06 -4.31
N ALA A 16 32.74 2.54 -5.01
CA ALA A 16 32.85 2.66 -6.47
C ALA A 16 31.69 1.99 -7.24
N ILE A 17 31.17 0.86 -6.75
CA ILE A 17 30.00 0.18 -7.35
C ILE A 17 28.74 1.01 -7.08
N VAL A 18 28.59 1.54 -5.86
CA VAL A 18 27.45 2.40 -5.48
C VAL A 18 27.41 3.65 -6.33
N ASP A 19 28.55 4.32 -6.54
CA ASP A 19 28.62 5.53 -7.37
C ASP A 19 28.32 5.25 -8.84
N ASN A 20 28.76 4.09 -9.36
CA ASN A 20 28.42 3.66 -10.70
C ASN A 20 26.90 3.44 -10.86
N ILE A 21 26.27 2.74 -9.91
CA ILE A 21 24.82 2.54 -9.89
C ILE A 21 24.09 3.89 -9.76
N ARG A 22 24.60 4.81 -8.95
CA ARG A 22 24.03 6.15 -8.78
C ARG A 22 23.97 6.90 -10.11
N GLN A 23 25.06 6.86 -10.88
CA GLN A 23 25.12 7.48 -12.21
C GLN A 23 24.22 6.76 -13.22
N GLN A 24 24.20 5.42 -13.23
CA GLN A 24 23.32 4.64 -14.11
C GLN A 24 21.83 4.95 -13.87
N LEU A 25 21.43 5.11 -12.61
CA LEU A 25 20.08 5.48 -12.23
C LEU A 25 19.82 6.99 -12.33
N GLY A 26 20.80 7.82 -12.72
CA GLY A 26 20.68 9.28 -12.79
C GLY A 26 20.36 9.95 -11.44
N LEU A 27 20.72 9.30 -10.33
CA LEU A 27 20.48 9.76 -8.97
C LEU A 27 21.45 10.88 -8.56
N ASP A 28 22.49 11.12 -9.36
CA ASP A 28 23.43 12.24 -9.28
C ASP A 28 22.85 13.55 -9.84
N GLN A 29 21.76 13.47 -10.60
CA GLN A 29 21.11 14.63 -11.22
C GLN A 29 20.24 15.41 -10.21
N PRO A 30 19.96 16.71 -10.46
CA PRO A 30 19.01 17.46 -9.63
C PRO A 30 17.63 16.80 -9.57
N LEU A 31 16.96 16.85 -8.42
CA LEU A 31 15.68 16.17 -8.18
C LEU A 31 14.59 16.52 -9.21
N TYR A 32 14.56 17.76 -9.71
CA TYR A 32 13.59 18.16 -10.72
C TYR A 32 13.78 17.42 -12.05
N VAL A 33 15.03 17.08 -12.42
CA VAL A 33 15.34 16.30 -13.62
C VAL A 33 14.90 14.85 -13.41
N GLN A 34 15.21 14.27 -12.25
CA GLN A 34 14.80 12.92 -11.89
C GLN A 34 13.28 12.77 -11.92
N PHE A 35 12.56 13.74 -11.36
CA PHE A 35 11.10 13.76 -11.36
C PHE A 35 10.53 13.93 -12.77
N TYR A 36 11.07 14.84 -13.57
CA TYR A 36 10.62 15.03 -14.95
C TYR A 36 10.79 13.75 -15.78
N ARG A 37 11.94 13.08 -15.65
CA ARG A 37 12.19 11.79 -16.31
C ARG A 37 11.19 10.74 -15.83
N TYR A 38 11.01 10.59 -14.51
CA TYR A 38 10.05 9.65 -13.94
C TYR A 38 8.63 9.88 -14.47
N VAL A 39 8.16 11.13 -14.51
CA VAL A 39 6.83 11.46 -15.02
C VAL A 39 6.73 11.20 -16.53
N SER A 40 7.77 11.53 -17.29
CA SER A 40 7.83 11.26 -18.73
C SER A 40 7.77 9.75 -19.03
N ASP A 41 8.51 8.93 -18.29
CA ASP A 41 8.52 7.48 -18.42
C ASP A 41 7.16 6.89 -18.01
N LEU A 42 6.55 7.41 -16.94
CA LEU A 42 5.23 7.01 -16.48
C LEU A 42 4.15 7.24 -17.54
N PHE A 43 4.18 8.37 -18.25
CA PHE A 43 3.26 8.65 -19.35
C PHE A 43 3.48 7.75 -20.57
N GLN A 44 4.68 7.19 -20.74
CA GLN A 44 4.98 6.18 -21.75
C GLN A 44 4.60 4.76 -21.30
N GLY A 45 4.09 4.60 -20.07
CA GLY A 45 3.72 3.33 -19.48
C GLY A 45 4.89 2.58 -18.83
N ASP A 46 6.04 3.22 -18.70
CA ASP A 46 7.20 2.67 -17.99
C ASP A 46 7.17 3.11 -16.53
N LEU A 47 6.87 2.16 -15.65
CA LEU A 47 6.88 2.35 -14.19
C LEU A 47 8.26 2.07 -13.58
N GLY A 48 9.23 1.70 -14.42
CA GLY A 48 10.56 1.29 -14.03
C GLY A 48 10.62 -0.13 -13.46
N THR A 49 11.75 -0.42 -12.84
CA THR A 49 12.10 -1.74 -12.30
C THR A 49 12.08 -1.70 -10.78
N SER A 50 11.50 -2.73 -10.17
CA SER A 50 11.49 -2.88 -8.72
C SER A 50 12.90 -3.07 -8.18
N ILE A 51 13.31 -2.22 -7.24
CA ILE A 51 14.60 -2.30 -6.53
C ILE A 51 14.70 -3.61 -5.72
N ARG A 52 13.56 -4.20 -5.32
CA ARG A 52 13.52 -5.40 -4.47
C ARG A 52 13.59 -6.70 -5.26
N THR A 53 12.92 -6.77 -6.41
CA THR A 53 12.74 -8.01 -7.17
C THR A 53 13.45 -8.00 -8.52
N GLY A 54 13.90 -6.83 -9.00
CA GLY A 54 14.55 -6.66 -10.30
C GLY A 54 13.61 -6.82 -11.49
N ARG A 55 12.29 -6.89 -11.27
CA ARG A 55 11.28 -7.05 -12.33
C ARG A 55 10.60 -5.73 -12.69
N PRO A 56 10.06 -5.57 -13.91
CA PRO A 56 9.25 -4.42 -14.26
C PRO A 56 8.05 -4.28 -13.31
N VAL A 57 7.84 -3.08 -12.76
CA VAL A 57 6.77 -2.83 -11.77
C VAL A 57 5.38 -3.09 -12.37
N LEU A 58 5.21 -2.83 -13.68
CA LEU A 58 3.96 -3.07 -14.38
C LEU A 58 3.55 -4.56 -14.39
N GLU A 59 4.52 -5.47 -14.50
CA GLU A 59 4.25 -6.92 -14.47
C GLU A 59 3.80 -7.37 -13.08
N GLU A 60 4.46 -6.87 -12.03
CA GLU A 60 4.06 -7.17 -10.65
C GLU A 60 2.67 -6.63 -10.34
N LEU A 61 2.38 -5.40 -10.76
CA LEU A 61 1.05 -4.82 -10.59
C LEU A 61 -0.02 -5.65 -11.28
N ARG A 62 0.19 -6.13 -12.51
CA ARG A 62 -0.80 -6.99 -13.20
C ARG A 62 -1.10 -8.28 -12.45
N ILE A 63 -0.15 -8.80 -11.69
CA ILE A 63 -0.33 -10.03 -10.90
C ILE A 63 -1.07 -9.74 -9.59
N PHE A 64 -0.67 -8.70 -8.85
CA PHE A 64 -1.18 -8.46 -7.49
C PHE A 64 -2.38 -7.52 -7.42
N PHE A 65 -2.51 -6.59 -8.36
CA PHE A 65 -3.59 -5.60 -8.39
C PHE A 65 -4.99 -6.24 -8.47
N PRO A 66 -5.24 -7.27 -9.30
CA PRO A 66 -6.55 -7.92 -9.35
C PRO A 66 -6.97 -8.52 -8.01
N ALA A 67 -6.03 -9.18 -7.30
CA ALA A 67 -6.31 -9.76 -6.00
C ALA A 67 -6.65 -8.71 -4.94
N THR A 68 -5.97 -7.55 -4.99
CA THR A 68 -6.28 -6.42 -4.09
C THR A 68 -7.65 -5.83 -4.39
N LEU A 69 -8.01 -5.70 -5.68
CA LEU A 69 -9.34 -5.25 -6.08
C LEU A 69 -10.44 -6.20 -5.63
N GLU A 70 -10.26 -7.51 -5.82
CA GLU A 70 -11.21 -8.52 -5.37
C GLU A 70 -11.41 -8.45 -3.85
N LEU A 71 -10.31 -8.38 -3.09
CA LEU A 71 -10.37 -8.25 -1.64
C LEU A 71 -11.09 -6.98 -1.20
N ALA A 72 -10.73 -5.83 -1.80
CA ALA A 72 -11.35 -4.55 -1.48
C ALA A 72 -12.85 -4.52 -1.81
N PHE A 73 -13.23 -5.11 -2.95
CA PHE A 73 -14.62 -5.18 -3.38
C PHE A 73 -15.45 -6.09 -2.46
N CYS A 74 -14.93 -7.27 -2.10
CA CYS A 74 -15.58 -8.16 -1.15
C CYS A 74 -15.73 -7.52 0.24
N ALA A 75 -14.68 -6.86 0.73
CA ALA A 75 -14.73 -6.13 2.00
C ALA A 75 -15.76 -5.00 1.97
N LEU A 76 -15.83 -4.23 0.88
CA LEU A 76 -16.83 -3.19 0.68
C LEU A 76 -18.25 -3.75 0.68
N LEU A 77 -18.49 -4.85 -0.05
CA LEU A 77 -19.79 -5.51 -0.07
C LEU A 77 -20.23 -5.96 1.32
N LEU A 78 -19.34 -6.61 2.08
CA LEU A 78 -19.64 -7.01 3.46
C LEU A 78 -19.91 -5.80 4.35
N ALA A 79 -19.12 -4.72 4.22
CA ALA A 79 -19.34 -3.49 4.97
C ALA A 79 -20.70 -2.85 4.66
N LEU A 80 -21.13 -2.86 3.40
CA LEU A 80 -22.45 -2.36 3.01
C LEU A 80 -23.57 -3.27 3.52
N LEU A 81 -23.45 -4.58 3.30
CA LEU A 81 -24.50 -5.56 3.64
C LEU A 81 -24.67 -5.75 5.14
N ILE A 82 -23.62 -5.58 5.95
CA ILE A 82 -23.66 -5.80 7.40
C ILE A 82 -23.66 -4.45 8.13
N GLY A 83 -22.77 -3.54 7.74
CA GLY A 83 -22.60 -2.25 8.43
C GLY A 83 -23.82 -1.34 8.30
N ILE A 84 -24.44 -1.25 7.12
CA ILE A 84 -25.63 -0.40 6.93
C ILE A 84 -26.82 -0.93 7.77
N PRO A 85 -27.21 -2.21 7.70
CA PRO A 85 -28.32 -2.71 8.52
C PRO A 85 -28.07 -2.59 10.02
N LEU A 86 -26.85 -2.89 10.51
CA LEU A 86 -26.52 -2.71 11.92
C LEU A 86 -26.56 -1.25 12.35
N GLY A 87 -26.10 -0.33 11.50
CA GLY A 87 -26.19 1.11 11.73
C GLY A 87 -27.64 1.60 11.81
N ILE A 88 -28.49 1.14 10.89
CA ILE A 88 -29.94 1.45 10.90
C ILE A 88 -30.59 0.89 12.19
N LEU A 89 -30.27 -0.35 12.55
CA LEU A 89 -30.84 -1.00 13.74
C LEU A 89 -30.45 -0.28 15.04
N SER A 90 -29.18 0.13 15.14
CA SER A 90 -28.64 0.95 16.23
C SER A 90 -29.35 2.30 16.31
N ALA A 91 -29.63 2.94 15.17
CA ALA A 91 -30.35 4.22 15.12
C ALA A 91 -31.83 4.09 15.53
N VAL A 92 -32.52 3.04 15.06
CA VAL A 92 -33.93 2.78 15.39
C VAL A 92 -34.11 2.45 16.87
N TRP A 93 -33.21 1.66 17.45
CA TRP A 93 -33.23 1.27 18.87
C TRP A 93 -32.26 2.07 19.73
N ARG A 94 -32.19 3.37 19.46
CA ARG A 94 -31.30 4.28 20.17
C ARG A 94 -31.43 4.16 21.71
N ASN A 95 -30.29 4.13 22.40
CA ASN A 95 -30.15 3.99 23.85
C ASN A 95 -30.75 2.69 24.42
N ARG A 96 -30.89 1.65 23.59
CA ARG A 96 -31.21 0.29 24.03
C ARG A 96 -29.97 -0.59 23.96
N TRP A 97 -30.05 -1.77 24.56
CA TRP A 97 -28.93 -2.72 24.66
C TRP A 97 -28.32 -3.08 23.29
N LEU A 98 -29.15 -3.19 22.24
CA LEU A 98 -28.69 -3.48 20.87
C LEU A 98 -27.81 -2.36 20.29
N ASP A 99 -28.20 -1.11 20.52
CA ASP A 99 -27.46 0.06 20.09
C ASP A 99 -26.10 0.16 20.82
N HIS A 100 -26.06 -0.13 22.13
CA HIS A 100 -24.80 -0.23 22.87
C HIS A 100 -23.89 -1.36 22.37
N LEU A 101 -24.45 -2.54 22.07
CA LEU A 101 -23.68 -3.68 21.57
C LEU A 101 -23.04 -3.37 20.20
N VAL A 102 -23.82 -2.81 19.27
CA VAL A 102 -23.31 -2.41 17.94
C VAL A 102 -22.21 -1.35 18.07
N ARG A 103 -22.39 -0.34 18.93
CA ARG A 103 -21.35 0.68 19.15
C ARG A 103 -20.07 0.13 19.76
N ILE A 104 -20.16 -0.78 20.74
CA ILE A 104 -18.97 -1.42 21.32
C ILE A 104 -18.21 -2.18 20.23
N MET A 105 -18.91 -3.02 19.47
CA MET A 105 -18.30 -3.77 18.35
C MET A 105 -17.63 -2.84 17.33
N ALA A 106 -18.30 -1.75 16.94
CA ALA A 106 -17.76 -0.79 15.99
C ALA A 106 -16.51 -0.07 16.52
N ILE A 107 -16.54 0.39 17.77
CA ILE A 107 -15.40 1.06 18.41
C ILE A 107 -14.21 0.11 18.53
N THR A 108 -14.43 -1.13 18.97
CA THR A 108 -13.37 -2.14 19.04
C THR A 108 -12.78 -2.41 17.65
N GLY A 109 -13.62 -2.61 16.64
CA GLY A 109 -13.14 -2.85 15.27
C GLY A 109 -12.30 -1.71 14.71
N ILE A 110 -12.74 -0.45 14.89
CA ILE A 110 -12.02 0.74 14.40
C ILE A 110 -10.73 1.00 15.18
N SER A 111 -10.75 0.72 16.48
CA SER A 111 -9.62 1.02 17.38
C SER A 111 -8.56 -0.08 17.39
N THR A 112 -8.87 -1.29 16.88
CA THR A 112 -7.92 -2.40 16.84
C THR A 112 -6.97 -2.23 15.67
N PRO A 113 -5.64 -2.27 15.87
CA PRO A 113 -4.69 -2.22 14.77
C PRO A 113 -4.91 -3.36 13.78
N ALA A 114 -4.87 -3.07 12.48
CA ALA A 114 -5.17 -4.06 11.43
C ALA A 114 -4.30 -5.33 11.50
N PHE A 115 -3.04 -5.20 11.95
CA PHE A 115 -2.15 -6.35 12.09
C PHE A 115 -2.58 -7.32 13.21
N TRP A 116 -3.23 -6.84 14.28
CA TRP A 116 -3.80 -7.72 15.31
C TRP A 116 -4.93 -8.55 14.74
N LEU A 117 -5.83 -7.93 13.97
CA LEU A 117 -6.92 -8.65 13.32
C LEU A 117 -6.40 -9.70 12.32
N GLY A 118 -5.31 -9.39 11.62
CA GLY A 118 -4.69 -10.30 10.65
C GLY A 118 -3.85 -11.42 11.26
N LEU A 119 -3.22 -11.19 12.42
CA LEU A 119 -2.52 -12.23 13.20
C LEU A 119 -3.47 -13.05 14.08
N GLY A 120 -4.74 -12.64 14.14
CA GLY A 120 -5.68 -13.09 15.13
C GLY A 120 -5.48 -12.31 16.42
N VAL A 121 -6.60 -11.95 17.05
CA VAL A 121 -6.65 -11.95 18.51
C VAL A 121 -5.94 -13.19 19.06
#